data_AF-X1BAQ3-F1
#
_entry.id   AF-X1BAQ3-F1
#
_cell.length_a   1.000
_cell.length_b   1.000
_cell.length_c   1.000
_cell.angle_alpha   90.00
_cell.angle_beta   90.00
_cell.angle_gamma   90.00
#
_symmetry.space_group_name_H-M   'P 1'
#
loop_
_entity.id
_entity.type
_entity.pdbx_description
1 polymer ?
#
loop_
_entity_poly.entity_id
_entity_poly.type
_entity_poly.pdbx_seq_one_letter_code
_entity_poly.pdbx_strand_id
1 'polypeptide(L)'
;LITSLSFSKSMRWGKGDFAFARPIRSILALLGEEIIEFEVAGIRSGRETRGHPYLSPFLISIDDSQKYSSILREKWVIINPTERREIIIKQMQEVVSQLNKDGSKQRALEDKELLNDIVSSVEYPTMFLGEFDPHFLSLPSPVLRACLRDYQQHFSVVEKETFEPYFIGVRDGNGEYLAEVIKGNQRVLNARLSDAKFFFEEDKKITLEERVPFLKEIVVQEKLGSYYDKTLRLVQLGERIAASLEIDEKVRGILKEAAYLCKTDLTTQMVKEFPSLEGIMGKEYALYSKKNTQV
;
A
#
# COMPACT_ATOMS: atom_id res chain seq x y z
N LEU A 1 16.50 23.08 -15.79
CA LEU A 1 15.51 22.72 -14.75
C LEU A 1 14.57 21.62 -15.23
N ILE A 2 13.64 21.88 -16.16
CA ILE A 2 12.68 20.85 -16.62
C ILE A 2 13.40 19.68 -17.30
N THR A 3 14.35 19.97 -18.20
CA THR A 3 15.11 18.96 -18.95
C THR A 3 16.12 18.17 -18.11
N SER A 4 16.44 18.65 -16.89
CA SER A 4 17.40 18.01 -15.99
C SER A 4 16.74 17.06 -14.97
N LEU A 5 15.40 16.98 -14.95
CA LEU A 5 14.69 16.04 -14.09
C LEU A 5 14.84 14.62 -14.63
N SER A 6 15.17 13.67 -13.73
CA SER A 6 15.30 12.25 -14.06
C SER A 6 14.27 11.43 -13.29
N PHE A 7 13.76 10.39 -13.94
CA PHE A 7 12.71 9.53 -13.39
C PHE A 7 13.04 8.08 -13.68
N SER A 8 12.72 7.18 -12.74
CA SER A 8 12.91 5.74 -12.89
C SER A 8 12.09 5.16 -14.06
N LYS A 9 10.93 5.76 -14.33
CA LYS A 9 10.11 5.50 -15.51
C LYS A 9 9.80 6.83 -16.20
N SER A 10 10.07 6.88 -17.50
CA SER A 10 9.78 8.03 -18.35
C SER A 10 9.04 7.58 -19.59
N MET A 11 8.28 8.50 -20.18
CA MET A 11 7.50 8.28 -21.39
C MET A 11 7.74 9.39 -22.39
N ARG A 12 7.63 9.03 -23.67
CA ARG A 12 7.58 9.95 -24.80
C ARG A 12 6.14 10.05 -25.29
N TRP A 13 5.75 11.20 -25.81
CA TRP A 13 4.39 11.41 -26.33
C TRP A 13 4.40 12.33 -27.54
N GLY A 14 3.31 12.28 -28.31
CA GLY A 14 3.18 13.08 -29.54
C GLY A 14 4.19 12.63 -30.61
N LYS A 15 4.82 13.60 -31.27
CA LYS A 15 5.77 13.37 -32.37
C LYS A 15 7.24 13.62 -31.99
N GLY A 16 7.53 13.90 -30.71
CA GLY A 16 8.87 14.29 -30.25
C GLY A 16 9.57 13.22 -29.43
N ASP A 17 10.89 13.37 -29.26
CA ASP A 17 11.74 12.48 -28.45
C ASP A 17 11.88 12.91 -26.98
N PHE A 18 11.19 13.98 -26.58
CA PHE A 18 11.22 14.46 -25.21
C PHE A 18 10.63 13.43 -24.25
N ALA A 19 11.39 13.08 -23.22
CA ALA A 19 11.01 12.09 -22.22
C ALA A 19 10.76 12.76 -20.87
N PHE A 20 9.63 12.43 -20.23
CA PHE A 20 9.26 12.95 -18.91
C PHE A 20 8.45 11.91 -18.13
N ALA A 21 8.18 12.13 -16.84
CA ALA A 21 7.38 11.20 -16.04
C ALA A 21 5.96 10.99 -16.60
N ARG A 22 5.34 12.07 -17.12
CA ARG A 22 4.01 12.12 -17.74
C ARG A 22 3.96 13.22 -18.82
N PRO A 23 2.99 13.21 -19.75
CA PRO A 23 2.88 14.26 -20.75
C PRO A 23 2.63 15.62 -20.08
N ILE A 24 3.48 16.60 -20.40
CA ILE A 24 3.31 17.98 -19.93
C ILE A 24 2.08 18.58 -20.63
N ARG A 25 1.16 19.14 -19.83
CA ARG A 25 -0.11 19.71 -20.33
C ARG A 25 -0.12 21.24 -20.36
N SER A 26 0.59 21.86 -19.42
CA SER A 26 0.75 23.31 -19.30
C SER A 26 2.05 23.60 -18.55
N ILE A 27 2.57 24.80 -18.73
CA ILE A 27 3.72 25.30 -17.99
C ILE A 27 3.38 26.72 -17.52
N LEU A 28 3.30 26.90 -16.20
CA LEU A 28 3.20 28.23 -15.60
C LEU A 28 4.60 28.68 -15.20
N ALA A 29 5.05 29.83 -15.69
CA ALA A 29 6.37 30.38 -15.35
C ALA A 29 6.31 31.90 -15.22
N LEU A 30 6.44 32.39 -13.98
CA LEU A 30 6.33 33.81 -13.63
C LEU A 30 7.52 34.25 -12.78
N LEU A 31 7.94 35.51 -12.95
CA LEU A 31 8.83 36.24 -12.05
C LEU A 31 8.10 37.51 -11.59
N GLY A 32 7.51 37.46 -10.39
CA GLY A 32 6.53 38.47 -10.00
C GLY A 32 5.32 38.41 -10.94
N GLU A 33 5.09 39.49 -11.69
CA GLU A 33 4.01 39.60 -12.67
C GLU A 33 4.45 39.28 -14.12
N GLU A 34 5.76 39.17 -14.34
CA GLU A 34 6.36 38.96 -15.66
C GLU A 34 6.33 37.49 -16.07
N ILE A 35 5.93 37.20 -17.31
CA ILE A 35 5.95 35.84 -17.87
C ILE A 35 7.37 35.51 -18.32
N ILE A 36 7.92 34.41 -17.84
CA ILE A 36 9.18 33.86 -18.35
C ILE A 36 8.85 33.00 -19.57
N GLU A 37 9.01 33.56 -20.77
CA GLU A 37 8.67 32.87 -22.01
C GLU A 37 9.71 31.81 -22.41
N PHE A 38 9.25 30.57 -22.59
CA PHE A 38 10.01 29.49 -23.19
C PHE A 38 9.07 28.39 -23.68
N GLU A 39 9.62 27.42 -24.40
CA GLU A 39 8.87 26.26 -24.88
C GLU A 39 9.61 24.97 -24.52
N VAL A 40 8.87 23.98 -24.01
CA VAL A 40 9.39 22.62 -23.79
C VAL A 40 8.36 21.63 -24.32
N ALA A 41 8.82 20.67 -25.13
CA ALA A 41 7.98 19.60 -25.67
C ALA A 41 6.72 20.09 -26.42
N GLY A 42 6.83 21.22 -27.14
CA GLY A 42 5.71 21.82 -27.86
C GLY A 42 4.74 22.63 -26.99
N ILE A 43 5.04 22.81 -25.69
CA ILE A 43 4.21 23.54 -24.74
C ILE A 43 4.92 24.84 -24.37
N ARG A 44 4.30 25.97 -24.70
CA ARG A 44 4.78 27.31 -24.33
C ARG A 44 4.41 27.60 -22.87
N SER A 45 5.32 28.24 -22.15
CA SER A 45 5.03 28.76 -20.82
C SER A 45 4.06 29.93 -20.86
N GLY A 46 3.32 30.12 -19.78
CA GLY A 46 2.39 31.22 -19.62
C GLY A 46 2.04 31.47 -18.15
N ARG A 47 0.87 32.09 -17.94
CA ARG A 47 0.33 32.41 -16.61
C ARG A 47 -0.87 31.57 -16.20
N GLU A 48 -1.28 30.65 -17.06
CA GLU A 48 -2.49 29.85 -16.86
C GLU A 48 -2.17 28.52 -16.16
N THR A 49 -3.05 28.14 -15.25
CA THR A 49 -3.06 26.84 -14.58
C THR A 49 -4.49 26.33 -14.43
N ARG A 50 -4.68 25.23 -13.72
CA ARG A 50 -5.99 24.67 -13.34
C ARG A 50 -5.99 24.35 -11.85
N GLY A 51 -7.18 24.36 -11.26
CA GLY A 51 -7.36 23.88 -9.89
C GLY A 51 -7.60 22.37 -9.88
N HIS A 52 -8.32 21.90 -8.87
CA HIS A 52 -8.63 20.48 -8.74
C HIS A 52 -9.38 19.94 -9.98
N PRO A 53 -8.97 18.79 -10.55
CA PRO A 53 -9.51 18.30 -11.83
C PRO A 53 -11.04 18.16 -11.90
N TYR A 54 -11.69 17.93 -10.76
CA TYR A 54 -13.14 17.76 -10.67
C TYR A 54 -13.88 18.95 -10.06
N LEU A 55 -13.25 19.68 -9.13
CA LEU A 55 -13.91 20.77 -8.39
C LEU A 55 -13.66 22.14 -9.02
N SER A 56 -12.57 22.26 -9.78
CA SER A 56 -12.22 23.49 -10.50
C SER A 56 -11.46 23.17 -11.80
N PRO A 57 -12.14 22.56 -12.80
CA PRO A 57 -11.50 22.06 -14.02
C PRO A 57 -11.08 23.17 -15.00
N PHE A 58 -11.59 24.39 -14.80
CA PHE A 58 -11.41 25.50 -15.71
C PHE A 58 -10.04 26.14 -15.58
N LEU A 59 -9.57 26.77 -16.67
CA LEU A 59 -8.33 27.54 -16.66
C LEU A 59 -8.44 28.74 -15.73
N ILE A 60 -7.36 28.99 -15.00
CA ILE A 60 -7.20 30.09 -14.05
C ILE A 60 -5.92 30.83 -14.41
N SER A 61 -6.02 32.14 -14.55
CA SER A 61 -4.86 33.03 -14.75
C SER A 61 -4.26 33.42 -13.41
N ILE A 62 -2.94 33.43 -13.32
CA ILE A 62 -2.19 33.86 -12.15
C ILE A 62 -1.42 35.13 -12.53
N ASP A 63 -1.83 36.26 -11.99
CA ASP A 63 -1.22 37.55 -12.37
C ASP A 63 0.10 37.82 -11.66
N ASP A 64 0.30 37.25 -10.47
CA ASP A 64 1.53 37.36 -9.68
C ASP A 64 1.89 36.00 -9.10
N SER A 65 3.15 35.60 -9.26
CA SER A 65 3.75 34.41 -8.63
C SER A 65 3.43 34.26 -7.13
N GLN A 66 3.32 35.35 -6.36
CA GLN A 66 3.03 35.32 -4.92
C GLN A 66 1.58 34.88 -4.62
N LYS A 67 0.65 35.10 -5.56
CA LYS A 67 -0.76 34.72 -5.43
C LYS A 67 -1.03 33.27 -5.81
N TYR A 68 -0.04 32.56 -6.37
CA TYR A 68 -0.20 31.20 -6.89
C TYR A 68 -0.78 30.25 -5.84
N SER A 69 -0.23 30.26 -4.62
CA SER A 69 -0.67 29.38 -3.54
C SER A 69 -2.08 29.71 -3.03
N SER A 70 -2.39 30.99 -2.81
CA SER A 70 -3.71 31.39 -2.31
C SER A 70 -4.81 31.12 -3.35
N ILE A 71 -4.55 31.44 -4.62
CA ILE A 71 -5.52 31.18 -5.70
C ILE A 71 -5.75 29.67 -5.85
N LEU A 72 -4.69 28.84 -5.88
CA LEU A 72 -4.89 27.40 -6.00
C LEU A 72 -5.64 26.81 -4.80
N ARG A 73 -5.44 27.36 -3.60
CA ARG A 73 -6.20 26.96 -2.42
C ARG A 73 -7.71 27.23 -2.56
N GLU A 74 -8.08 28.40 -3.08
CA GLU A 74 -9.48 28.73 -3.41
C GLU A 74 -10.07 27.83 -4.50
N LYS A 75 -9.19 27.18 -5.27
CA LYS A 75 -9.52 26.26 -6.37
C LYS A 75 -9.27 24.80 -5.99
N TRP A 76 -9.30 24.51 -4.69
CA TRP A 76 -9.23 23.18 -4.10
C TRP A 76 -7.90 22.45 -4.34
N VAL A 77 -6.79 23.16 -4.26
CA VAL A 77 -5.44 22.57 -4.36
C VAL A 77 -4.55 23.13 -3.25
N ILE A 78 -4.03 22.24 -2.40
CA ILE A 78 -3.09 22.58 -1.33
C ILE A 78 -1.70 22.18 -1.78
N ILE A 79 -0.90 23.17 -2.21
CA ILE A 79 0.40 22.93 -2.84
C ILE A 79 1.44 22.42 -1.85
N ASN A 80 1.42 22.94 -0.60
CA ASN A 80 2.46 22.64 0.38
C ASN A 80 2.24 21.23 0.98
N PRO A 81 3.17 20.28 0.78
CA PRO A 81 3.03 18.92 1.30
C PRO A 81 3.00 18.85 2.83
N THR A 82 3.73 19.74 3.52
CA THR A 82 3.73 19.82 4.98
C THR A 82 2.36 20.23 5.50
N GLU A 83 1.74 21.22 4.85
CA GLU A 83 0.39 21.65 5.20
C GLU A 83 -0.64 20.55 4.93
N ARG A 84 -0.57 19.86 3.78
CA ARG A 84 -1.43 18.71 3.50
C ARG A 84 -1.30 17.64 4.58
N ARG A 85 -0.06 17.35 5.01
CA ARG A 85 0.21 16.37 6.07
C ARG A 85 -0.46 16.77 7.38
N GLU A 86 -0.33 18.01 7.80
CA GLU A 86 -0.94 18.52 9.04
C GLU A 86 -2.47 18.41 8.99
N ILE A 87 -3.07 18.78 7.85
CA ILE A 87 -4.52 18.66 7.62
C ILE A 87 -4.97 17.19 7.69
N ILE A 88 -4.26 16.29 7.02
CA ILE A 88 -4.58 14.85 7.03
C ILE A 88 -4.50 14.29 8.46
N ILE A 89 -3.43 14.59 9.20
CA ILE A 89 -3.27 14.10 10.58
C ILE A 89 -4.40 14.63 11.47
N LYS A 90 -4.72 15.93 11.37
CA LYS A 90 -5.78 16.55 12.15
C LYS A 90 -7.14 15.92 11.84
N GLN A 91 -7.50 15.83 10.56
CA GLN A 91 -8.78 15.22 10.14
C GLN A 91 -8.85 13.73 10.53
N MET A 92 -7.74 12.99 10.44
CA MET A 92 -7.65 11.60 10.87
C MET A 92 -7.97 11.44 12.36
N GLN A 93 -7.44 12.32 13.21
CA GLN A 93 -7.75 12.33 14.64
C GLN A 93 -9.21 12.67 14.88
N GLU A 94 -9.76 13.65 14.16
CA GLU A 94 -11.17 14.05 14.25
C GLU A 94 -12.11 12.90 13.87
N VAL A 95 -11.90 12.22 12.75
CA VAL A 95 -12.77 11.11 12.33
C VAL A 95 -12.70 9.91 13.28
N VAL A 96 -11.53 9.60 13.83
CA VAL A 96 -11.40 8.50 14.82
C VAL A 96 -12.04 8.87 16.15
N SER A 97 -11.98 10.14 16.56
CA SER A 97 -12.62 10.60 17.79
C SER A 97 -14.13 10.34 17.81
N GLN A 98 -14.76 10.22 16.64
CA GLN A 98 -16.19 9.91 16.51
C GLN A 98 -16.54 8.51 17.04
N LEU A 99 -15.57 7.59 17.08
CA LEU A 99 -15.72 6.23 17.62
C LEU A 99 -15.55 6.17 19.15
N ASN A 100 -14.81 7.11 19.74
CA ASN A 100 -14.42 7.09 21.16
C ASN A 100 -15.52 7.60 22.12
N LYS A 101 -16.80 7.53 21.73
CA LYS A 101 -17.92 8.11 22.52
C LYS A 101 -18.25 7.31 23.78
N ASP A 102 -17.92 6.02 23.83
CA ASP A 102 -18.29 5.10 24.90
C ASP A 102 -17.12 4.69 25.82
N GLY A 103 -16.03 5.49 25.84
CA GLY A 103 -14.83 5.22 26.65
C GLY A 103 -13.84 4.25 26.01
N SER A 104 -14.12 3.81 24.79
CA SER A 104 -13.18 3.09 23.93
C SER A 104 -12.00 4.00 23.53
N LYS A 105 -10.84 3.37 23.30
CA LYS A 105 -9.58 4.06 22.94
C LYS A 105 -9.13 3.66 21.54
N GLN A 106 -10.03 3.76 20.56
CA GLN A 106 -9.67 3.53 19.17
C GLN A 106 -8.70 4.61 18.68
N ARG A 107 -7.73 4.18 17.88
CA ARG A 107 -6.76 5.04 17.21
C ARG A 107 -6.53 4.54 15.78
N ALA A 108 -6.11 5.43 14.90
CA ALA A 108 -5.50 5.03 13.65
C ALA A 108 -4.19 4.28 13.93
N LEU A 109 -3.97 3.17 13.24
CA LEU A 109 -2.70 2.48 13.24
C LEU A 109 -1.68 3.34 12.46
N GLU A 110 -0.60 3.73 13.13
CA GLU A 110 0.40 4.62 12.53
C GLU A 110 1.10 3.93 11.34
N ASP A 111 1.12 4.63 10.21
CA ASP A 111 1.83 4.19 9.01
C ASP A 111 2.42 5.41 8.28
N LYS A 112 3.71 5.66 8.51
CA LYS A 112 4.40 6.85 7.98
C LYS A 112 4.56 6.79 6.47
N GLU A 113 4.75 5.59 5.92
CA GLU A 113 4.90 5.39 4.48
C GLU A 113 3.58 5.66 3.77
N LEU A 114 2.49 5.06 4.24
CA LEU A 114 1.16 5.30 3.66
C LEU A 114 0.77 6.79 3.76
N LEU A 115 1.09 7.46 4.87
CA LEU A 115 0.87 8.89 5.01
C LEU A 115 1.67 9.70 3.98
N ASN A 116 2.93 9.36 3.72
CA ASN A 116 3.75 10.04 2.70
C ASN A 116 3.18 9.84 1.30
N ASP A 117 2.72 8.62 0.99
CA ASP A 117 2.12 8.28 -0.29
C ASP A 117 0.82 9.06 -0.51
N ILE A 118 -0.05 9.10 0.50
CA ILE A 118 -1.31 9.86 0.46
C ILE A 118 -1.03 11.36 0.30
N VAL A 119 -0.12 11.95 1.09
CA VAL A 119 0.26 13.37 0.98
C VAL A 119 0.78 13.72 -0.42
N SER A 120 1.37 12.76 -1.12
CA SER A 120 1.90 12.94 -2.48
C SER A 120 0.86 12.66 -3.58
N SER A 121 -0.28 12.05 -3.24
CA SER A 121 -1.28 11.57 -4.20
C SER A 121 -2.55 12.41 -4.25
N VAL A 122 -2.81 13.25 -3.24
CA VAL A 122 -4.04 14.06 -3.14
C VAL A 122 -3.74 15.55 -3.15
N GLU A 123 -4.50 16.32 -3.91
CA GLU A 123 -4.40 17.79 -3.96
C GLU A 123 -5.22 18.46 -2.85
N TYR A 124 -6.36 17.88 -2.48
CA TYR A 124 -7.23 18.37 -1.41
C TYR A 124 -7.79 17.23 -0.56
N PRO A 125 -7.16 16.92 0.60
CA PRO A 125 -7.55 15.77 1.41
C PRO A 125 -8.85 16.01 2.19
N THR A 126 -9.79 15.08 2.03
CA THR A 126 -10.93 14.88 2.94
C THR A 126 -10.89 13.46 3.50
N MET A 127 -10.57 13.33 4.79
CA MET A 127 -10.57 12.04 5.49
C MET A 127 -12.00 11.61 5.80
N PHE A 128 -12.24 10.31 5.74
CA PHE A 128 -13.52 9.72 6.11
C PHE A 128 -13.33 8.42 6.89
N LEU A 129 -14.32 8.10 7.71
CA LEU A 129 -14.41 6.82 8.41
C LEU A 129 -15.34 5.89 7.64
N GLY A 130 -14.91 4.65 7.44
CA GLY A 130 -15.74 3.57 6.92
C GLY A 130 -15.66 2.33 7.81
N GLU A 131 -16.58 1.40 7.60
CA GLU A 131 -16.66 0.14 8.33
C GLU A 131 -16.71 -1.06 7.36
N PHE A 132 -16.24 -2.21 7.83
CA PHE A 132 -16.38 -3.49 7.13
C PHE A 132 -16.98 -4.53 8.05
N ASP A 133 -17.45 -5.64 7.49
CA ASP A 133 -18.13 -6.65 8.29
C ASP A 133 -17.18 -7.27 9.36
N PRO A 134 -17.53 -7.21 10.67
CA PRO A 134 -16.69 -7.71 11.75
C PRO A 134 -16.27 -9.17 11.65
N HIS A 135 -17.01 -10.02 10.91
CA HIS A 135 -16.62 -11.41 10.72
C HIS A 135 -15.26 -11.57 10.01
N PHE A 136 -14.74 -10.53 9.34
CA PHE A 136 -13.42 -10.51 8.74
C PHE A 136 -12.30 -10.35 9.76
N LEU A 137 -12.58 -9.93 10.99
CA LEU A 137 -11.58 -9.87 12.08
C LEU A 137 -11.03 -11.25 12.49
N SER A 138 -11.62 -12.34 11.98
CA SER A 138 -11.07 -13.69 12.08
C SER A 138 -9.86 -13.95 11.18
N LEU A 139 -9.59 -13.07 10.19
CA LEU A 139 -8.40 -13.14 9.35
C LEU A 139 -7.14 -12.77 10.14
N PRO A 140 -5.97 -13.34 9.81
CA PRO A 140 -4.72 -12.91 10.40
C PRO A 140 -4.45 -11.42 10.17
N SER A 141 -3.88 -10.73 11.17
CA SER A 141 -3.56 -9.30 11.10
C SER A 141 -2.76 -8.88 9.86
N PRO A 142 -1.77 -9.66 9.37
CA PRO A 142 -1.08 -9.32 8.13
C PRO A 142 -1.99 -9.31 6.89
N VAL A 143 -2.98 -10.20 6.83
CA VAL A 143 -3.96 -10.27 5.73
C VAL A 143 -4.89 -9.06 5.76
N LEU A 144 -5.40 -8.70 6.95
CA LEU A 144 -6.20 -7.49 7.15
C LEU A 144 -5.41 -6.24 6.72
N ARG A 145 -4.16 -6.13 7.18
CA ARG A 145 -3.28 -5.02 6.83
C ARG A 145 -3.05 -4.95 5.33
N ALA A 146 -2.75 -6.07 4.66
CA ALA A 146 -2.56 -6.08 3.21
C ALA A 146 -3.81 -5.57 2.48
N CYS A 147 -5.00 -6.10 2.83
CA CYS A 147 -6.26 -5.69 2.20
C CYS A 147 -6.56 -4.19 2.38
N LEU A 148 -6.36 -3.65 3.58
CA LEU A 148 -6.62 -2.24 3.91
C LEU A 148 -5.55 -1.32 3.33
N ARG A 149 -4.28 -1.59 3.60
CA ARG A 149 -3.15 -0.72 3.26
C ARG A 149 -2.75 -0.83 1.80
N ASP A 150 -2.38 -2.04 1.36
CA ASP A 150 -1.69 -2.22 0.08
C ASP A 150 -2.66 -2.11 -1.11
N TYR A 151 -3.90 -2.57 -0.94
CA TYR A 151 -4.91 -2.61 -2.02
C TYR A 151 -5.87 -1.42 -2.01
N GLN A 152 -6.13 -0.81 -0.85
CA GLN A 152 -7.12 0.26 -0.73
C GLN A 152 -6.54 1.58 -0.18
N GLN A 153 -5.27 1.60 0.22
CA GLN A 153 -4.61 2.80 0.80
C GLN A 153 -5.38 3.37 2.00
N HIS A 154 -6.00 2.50 2.79
CA HIS A 154 -6.71 2.86 4.01
C HIS A 154 -5.84 2.63 5.24
N PHE A 155 -5.97 3.51 6.23
CA PHE A 155 -5.43 3.27 7.56
C PHE A 155 -6.37 2.33 8.32
N SER A 156 -5.80 1.36 9.02
CA SER A 156 -6.57 0.50 9.91
C SER A 156 -6.88 1.23 11.22
N VAL A 157 -8.03 0.94 11.80
CA VAL A 157 -8.36 1.36 13.17
C VAL A 157 -8.06 0.22 14.13
N VAL A 158 -7.45 0.55 15.26
CA VAL A 158 -7.11 -0.41 16.31
C VAL A 158 -7.52 0.10 17.68
N GLU A 159 -7.91 -0.80 18.57
CA GLU A 159 -7.92 -0.54 20.01
C GLU A 159 -6.74 -1.28 20.66
N LYS A 160 -5.82 -0.51 21.25
CA LYS A 160 -4.48 -1.01 21.62
C LYS A 160 -3.73 -1.55 20.39
N GLU A 161 -3.71 -2.87 20.23
CA GLU A 161 -3.08 -3.60 19.12
C GLU A 161 -4.07 -4.54 18.40
N THR A 162 -5.35 -4.51 18.78
CA THR A 162 -6.40 -5.33 18.19
C THR A 162 -7.07 -4.55 17.06
N PHE A 163 -7.27 -5.19 15.90
CA PHE A 163 -7.97 -4.60 14.78
C PHE A 163 -9.45 -4.42 15.08
N GLU A 164 -9.96 -3.25 14.72
CA GLU A 164 -11.38 -2.91 14.78
C GLU A 164 -12.00 -2.99 13.37
N PRO A 165 -13.33 -3.18 13.24
CA PRO A 165 -14.00 -3.30 11.94
C PRO A 165 -14.15 -1.96 11.20
N TYR A 166 -13.19 -1.06 11.38
CA TYR A 166 -13.18 0.29 10.82
C TYR A 166 -11.89 0.57 10.06
N PHE A 167 -12.01 1.46 9.08
CA PHE A 167 -10.89 1.96 8.31
C PHE A 167 -11.05 3.46 8.07
N ILE A 168 -9.91 4.11 7.84
CA ILE A 168 -9.87 5.53 7.54
C ILE A 168 -9.35 5.68 6.11
N GLY A 169 -10.19 6.20 5.24
CA GLY A 169 -9.85 6.52 3.86
C GLY A 169 -9.61 8.00 3.66
N VAL A 170 -8.98 8.33 2.53
CA VAL A 170 -8.80 9.70 2.06
C VAL A 170 -9.51 9.85 0.72
N ARG A 171 -10.20 10.97 0.55
CA ARG A 171 -10.70 11.43 -0.75
C ARG A 171 -9.86 12.61 -1.20
N ASP A 172 -9.49 12.63 -2.48
CA ASP A 172 -9.04 13.83 -3.16
C ASP A 172 -10.25 14.66 -3.62
N GLY A 173 -10.59 15.69 -2.86
CA GLY A 173 -11.73 16.56 -3.08
C GLY A 173 -12.49 16.90 -1.80
N ASN A 174 -13.65 17.55 -1.94
CA ASN A 174 -14.48 18.06 -0.84
C ASN A 174 -15.43 16.98 -0.27
N GLY A 175 -16.30 17.40 0.65
CA GLY A 175 -17.28 16.52 1.30
C GLY A 175 -18.56 16.20 0.51
N GLU A 176 -18.73 16.72 -0.72
CA GLU A 176 -19.96 16.47 -1.50
C GLU A 176 -20.06 15.01 -1.92
N TYR A 177 -21.16 14.33 -1.63
CA TYR A 177 -21.35 12.88 -1.88
C TYR A 177 -20.36 11.97 -1.14
N LEU A 178 -19.88 12.40 0.04
CA LEU A 178 -18.94 11.60 0.83
C LEU A 178 -19.56 10.27 1.29
N ALA A 179 -20.87 10.23 1.56
CA ALA A 179 -21.57 9.01 1.95
C ALA A 179 -21.52 7.92 0.86
N GLU A 180 -21.66 8.31 -0.41
CA GLU A 180 -21.55 7.42 -1.57
C GLU A 180 -20.12 6.93 -1.76
N VAL A 181 -19.12 7.81 -1.54
CA VAL A 181 -17.69 7.43 -1.56
C VAL A 181 -17.39 6.40 -0.47
N ILE A 182 -17.87 6.62 0.76
CA ILE A 182 -17.71 5.69 1.87
C ILE A 182 -18.33 4.34 1.48
N LYS A 183 -19.60 4.32 1.06
CA LYS A 183 -20.30 3.08 0.64
C LYS A 183 -19.58 2.34 -0.48
N GLY A 184 -19.03 3.07 -1.46
CA GLY A 184 -18.23 2.52 -2.55
C GLY A 184 -16.97 1.82 -2.04
N ASN A 185 -16.20 2.50 -1.18
CA ASN A 185 -15.00 1.94 -0.55
C ASN A 185 -15.33 0.72 0.31
N GLN A 186 -16.40 0.77 1.11
CA GLN A 186 -16.86 -0.37 1.90
C GLN A 186 -17.16 -1.57 1.01
N ARG A 187 -17.87 -1.39 -0.11
CA ARG A 187 -18.19 -2.49 -1.03
C ARG A 187 -16.93 -3.13 -1.61
N VAL A 188 -15.97 -2.33 -2.05
CA VAL A 188 -14.71 -2.83 -2.62
C VAL A 188 -13.89 -3.57 -1.56
N LEU A 189 -13.76 -3.00 -0.37
CA LEU A 189 -13.02 -3.62 0.74
C LEU A 189 -13.66 -4.94 1.19
N ASN A 190 -14.99 -4.99 1.38
CA ASN A 190 -15.68 -6.22 1.78
C ASN A 190 -15.52 -7.34 0.73
N ALA A 191 -15.54 -7.00 -0.58
CA ALA A 191 -15.29 -7.98 -1.63
C ALA A 191 -13.87 -8.55 -1.53
N ARG A 192 -12.85 -7.68 -1.35
CA ARG A 192 -11.46 -8.13 -1.23
C ARG A 192 -11.20 -8.95 0.03
N LEU A 193 -11.81 -8.58 1.16
CA LEU A 193 -11.75 -9.34 2.40
C LEU A 193 -12.45 -10.70 2.28
N SER A 194 -13.54 -10.78 1.51
CA SER A 194 -14.22 -12.03 1.20
C SER A 194 -13.32 -12.99 0.43
N ASP A 195 -12.63 -12.50 -0.60
CA ASP A 195 -11.65 -13.29 -1.35
C ASP A 195 -10.52 -13.79 -0.44
N ALA A 196 -9.93 -12.89 0.35
CA ALA A 196 -8.88 -13.24 1.30
C ALA A 196 -9.34 -14.32 2.30
N LYS A 197 -10.56 -14.20 2.83
CA LYS A 197 -11.14 -15.19 3.73
C LYS A 197 -11.35 -16.53 3.02
N PHE A 198 -11.87 -16.52 1.80
CA PHE A 198 -12.01 -17.73 1.00
C PHE A 198 -10.66 -18.43 0.78
N PHE A 199 -9.62 -17.71 0.36
CA PHE A 199 -8.29 -18.29 0.18
C PHE A 199 -7.71 -18.83 1.49
N PHE A 200 -7.88 -18.09 2.60
CA PHE A 200 -7.42 -18.55 3.90
C PHE A 200 -8.12 -19.84 4.34
N GLU A 201 -9.44 -19.94 4.17
CA GLU A 201 -10.21 -21.15 4.49
C GLU A 201 -9.85 -22.33 3.58
N GLU A 202 -9.67 -22.09 2.28
CA GLU A 202 -9.24 -23.12 1.34
C GLU A 202 -7.83 -23.62 1.67
N ASP A 203 -6.93 -22.69 1.98
CA ASP A 203 -5.53 -23.04 2.19
C ASP A 203 -5.31 -23.89 3.44
N LYS A 204 -6.12 -23.67 4.48
CA LYS A 204 -6.10 -24.44 5.74
C LYS A 204 -6.50 -25.91 5.60
N LYS A 205 -7.10 -26.32 4.47
CA LYS A 205 -7.53 -27.71 4.26
C LYS A 205 -6.37 -28.67 4.00
N ILE A 206 -5.21 -28.14 3.57
CA ILE A 206 -4.01 -28.93 3.26
C ILE A 206 -2.88 -28.39 4.13
N THR A 207 -2.24 -29.29 4.89
CA THR A 207 -1.14 -28.91 5.78
C THR A 207 0.09 -28.40 5.01
N LEU A 208 0.98 -27.70 5.69
CA LEU A 208 2.22 -27.24 5.06
C LEU A 208 3.08 -28.45 4.60
N GLU A 209 3.14 -29.53 5.37
CA GLU A 209 3.90 -30.74 5.03
C GLU A 209 3.42 -31.36 3.71
N GLU A 210 2.10 -31.50 3.57
CA GLU A 210 1.46 -32.05 2.37
C GLU A 210 1.65 -31.16 1.14
N ARG A 211 1.88 -29.86 1.35
CA ARG A 211 2.15 -28.88 0.29
C ARG A 211 3.59 -28.83 -0.18
N VAL A 212 4.56 -29.28 0.62
CA VAL A 212 5.99 -29.21 0.23
C VAL A 212 6.26 -29.85 -1.14
N PRO A 213 5.71 -31.02 -1.49
CA PRO A 213 5.88 -31.60 -2.83
C PRO A 213 5.42 -30.69 -3.99
N PHE A 214 4.45 -29.81 -3.77
CA PHE A 214 3.95 -28.90 -4.80
C PHE A 214 4.96 -27.81 -5.17
N LEU A 215 6.00 -27.60 -4.35
CA LEU A 215 7.11 -26.70 -4.69
C LEU A 215 7.91 -27.17 -5.92
N LYS A 216 7.75 -28.43 -6.35
CA LYS A 216 8.35 -28.95 -7.59
C LYS A 216 7.82 -28.24 -8.84
N GLU A 217 6.57 -27.76 -8.79
CA GLU A 217 5.93 -27.06 -9.90
C GLU A 217 6.43 -25.60 -10.05
N ILE A 218 7.18 -25.09 -9.06
CA ILE A 218 7.68 -23.71 -9.07
C ILE A 218 9.17 -23.72 -9.39
N VAL A 219 9.51 -23.46 -10.65
CA VAL A 219 10.90 -23.39 -11.11
C VAL A 219 11.57 -22.13 -10.55
N VAL A 220 12.68 -22.29 -9.83
CA VAL A 220 13.51 -21.17 -9.36
C VAL A 220 14.38 -20.68 -10.52
N GLN A 221 15.11 -21.61 -11.14
CA GLN A 221 15.98 -21.35 -12.28
C GLN A 221 16.26 -22.68 -12.97
N GLU A 222 16.29 -22.69 -14.30
CA GLU A 222 16.38 -23.91 -15.14
C GLU A 222 17.47 -24.90 -14.72
N LYS A 223 18.68 -24.43 -14.41
CA LYS A 223 19.83 -25.26 -14.00
C LYS A 223 19.86 -25.59 -12.50
N LEU A 224 19.17 -24.80 -11.68
CA LEU A 224 19.10 -25.00 -10.23
C LEU A 224 17.85 -25.78 -9.81
N GLY A 225 16.88 -25.97 -10.70
CA GLY A 225 15.65 -26.70 -10.45
C GLY A 225 14.56 -25.87 -9.75
N SER A 226 13.71 -26.58 -9.03
CA SER A 226 12.49 -26.06 -8.39
C SER A 226 12.73 -25.48 -6.99
N TYR A 227 11.69 -24.87 -6.42
CA TYR A 227 11.72 -24.47 -5.01
C TYR A 227 11.81 -25.69 -4.10
N TYR A 228 11.30 -26.85 -4.49
CA TYR A 228 11.51 -28.10 -3.74
C TYR A 228 12.99 -28.46 -3.65
N ASP A 229 13.71 -28.42 -4.78
CA ASP A 229 15.15 -28.71 -4.83
C ASP A 229 15.95 -27.68 -4.00
N LYS A 230 15.52 -26.41 -4.04
CA LYS A 230 16.08 -25.35 -3.21
C LYS A 230 15.85 -25.60 -1.72
N THR A 231 14.65 -26.01 -1.32
CA THR A 231 14.30 -26.37 0.05
C THR A 231 15.16 -27.54 0.57
N LEU A 232 15.34 -28.60 -0.22
CA LEU A 232 16.19 -29.72 0.18
C LEU A 232 17.66 -29.31 0.36
N ARG A 233 18.18 -28.47 -0.54
CA ARG A 233 19.53 -27.89 -0.37
C ARG A 233 19.65 -27.03 0.88
N LEU A 234 18.61 -26.26 1.20
CA LEU A 234 18.59 -25.42 2.40
C LEU A 234 18.62 -26.27 3.68
N VAL A 235 17.85 -27.36 3.73
CA VAL A 235 17.88 -28.33 4.84
C VAL A 235 19.29 -28.90 5.01
N GLN A 236 19.91 -29.40 3.93
CA GLN A 236 21.27 -29.96 3.96
C GLN A 236 22.31 -28.93 4.42
N LEU A 237 22.19 -27.69 3.94
CA LEU A 237 23.09 -26.60 4.35
C LEU A 237 22.92 -26.28 5.84
N GLY A 238 21.69 -26.19 6.32
CA GLY A 238 21.37 -25.98 7.72
C GLY A 238 21.96 -27.08 8.61
N GLU A 239 21.76 -28.35 8.24
CA GLU A 239 22.29 -29.49 8.98
C GLU A 239 23.84 -29.44 9.06
N ARG A 240 24.54 -29.09 7.97
CA ARG A 240 26.01 -28.94 7.98
C ARG A 240 26.50 -27.81 8.89
N ILE A 241 25.82 -26.67 8.87
CA ILE A 241 26.15 -25.53 9.74
C ILE A 241 25.90 -25.91 11.21
N ALA A 242 24.75 -26.51 11.51
CA ALA A 242 24.41 -26.94 12.87
C ALA A 242 25.39 -27.98 13.43
N ALA A 243 25.85 -28.92 12.60
CA ALA A 243 26.88 -29.88 12.98
C ALA A 243 28.24 -29.22 13.26
N SER A 244 28.63 -28.25 12.44
CA SER A 244 29.91 -27.54 12.59
C SER A 244 29.95 -26.61 13.81
N LEU A 245 28.78 -26.16 14.26
CA LEU A 245 28.60 -25.32 15.46
C LEU A 245 28.24 -26.13 16.71
N GLU A 246 28.23 -27.47 16.63
CA GLU A 246 27.87 -28.37 17.73
C GLU A 246 26.52 -28.03 18.39
N ILE A 247 25.55 -27.59 17.58
CA ILE A 247 24.22 -27.20 18.05
C ILE A 247 23.47 -28.43 18.58
N ASP A 248 22.77 -28.24 19.69
CA ASP A 248 21.92 -29.23 20.35
C ASP A 248 20.90 -29.88 19.40
N GLU A 249 20.64 -31.18 19.62
CA GLU A 249 19.81 -32.00 18.73
C GLU A 249 18.36 -31.48 18.64
N LYS A 250 17.82 -30.91 19.72
CA LYS A 250 16.47 -30.33 19.71
C LYS A 250 16.42 -29.13 18.77
N VAL A 251 17.41 -28.25 18.84
CA VAL A 251 17.51 -27.06 17.99
C VAL A 251 17.77 -27.45 16.53
N ARG A 252 18.55 -28.51 16.31
CA ARG A 252 18.76 -29.09 14.97
C ARG A 252 17.47 -29.62 14.34
N GLY A 253 16.63 -30.29 15.12
CA GLY A 253 15.30 -30.73 14.67
C GLY A 253 14.40 -29.57 14.23
N ILE A 254 14.38 -28.49 15.02
CA ILE A 254 13.63 -27.26 14.70
C ILE A 254 14.17 -26.61 13.42
N LEU A 255 15.49 -26.45 13.30
CA LEU A 255 16.12 -25.91 12.10
C LEU A 255 15.73 -26.70 10.84
N LYS A 256 15.74 -28.03 10.93
CA LYS A 256 15.39 -28.91 9.81
C LYS A 256 13.94 -28.73 9.38
N GLU A 257 13.02 -28.70 10.35
CA GLU A 257 11.59 -28.49 10.09
C GLU A 257 11.33 -27.10 9.49
N ALA A 258 11.91 -26.05 10.09
CA ALA A 258 11.80 -24.68 9.59
C ALA A 258 12.34 -24.56 8.16
N ALA A 259 13.55 -25.09 7.91
CA ALA A 259 14.15 -25.08 6.58
C ALA A 259 13.32 -25.85 5.54
N TYR A 260 12.62 -26.92 5.96
CA TYR A 260 11.76 -27.71 5.09
C TYR A 260 10.44 -26.99 4.74
N LEU A 261 9.89 -26.19 5.66
CA LEU A 261 8.60 -25.53 5.50
C LEU A 261 8.67 -24.07 5.02
N CYS A 262 9.84 -23.42 5.10
CA CYS A 262 9.97 -21.95 4.97
C CYS A 262 9.53 -21.34 3.64
N LYS A 263 9.35 -22.14 2.59
CA LYS A 263 8.90 -21.69 1.25
C LYS A 263 7.59 -22.30 0.79
N THR A 264 6.97 -23.12 1.63
CA THR A 264 5.77 -23.87 1.29
C THR A 264 4.58 -22.96 0.98
N ASP A 265 4.51 -21.79 1.61
CA ASP A 265 3.42 -20.85 1.42
C ASP A 265 3.35 -20.28 0.00
N LEU A 266 4.42 -20.32 -0.80
CA LEU A 266 4.38 -20.03 -2.24
C LEU A 266 3.36 -20.87 -3.02
N THR A 267 2.97 -22.02 -2.48
CA THR A 267 1.97 -22.92 -3.10
C THR A 267 0.53 -22.55 -2.74
N THR A 268 0.34 -21.66 -1.76
CA THR A 268 -0.97 -21.25 -1.23
C THR A 268 -1.69 -20.28 -2.17
N GLN A 269 -3.02 -20.33 -2.18
CA GLN A 269 -3.80 -19.37 -2.94
C GLN A 269 -3.64 -17.97 -2.37
N MET A 270 -3.52 -17.86 -1.04
CA MET A 270 -3.26 -16.59 -0.38
C MET A 270 -1.98 -15.92 -0.91
N VAL A 271 -0.85 -16.61 -1.00
CA VAL A 271 0.39 -15.98 -1.50
C VAL A 271 0.34 -15.72 -3.00
N LYS A 272 -0.39 -16.52 -3.78
CA LYS A 272 -0.60 -16.23 -5.21
C LYS A 272 -1.37 -14.93 -5.42
N GLU A 273 -2.39 -14.69 -4.60
CA GLU A 273 -3.27 -13.52 -4.69
C GLU A 273 -2.76 -12.32 -3.90
N PHE A 274 -1.90 -12.56 -2.90
CA PHE A 274 -1.26 -11.56 -2.05
C PHE A 274 0.25 -11.85 -1.95
N PRO A 275 1.04 -11.59 -3.01
CA PRO A 275 2.47 -11.93 -3.03
C PRO A 275 3.30 -11.23 -1.95
N SER A 276 2.86 -10.06 -1.46
CA SER A 276 3.51 -9.35 -0.35
C SER A 276 3.48 -10.11 0.97
N LEU A 277 2.64 -11.16 1.07
CA LEU A 277 2.52 -12.00 2.27
C LEU A 277 3.37 -13.28 2.22
N GLU A 278 4.24 -13.45 1.21
CA GLU A 278 5.23 -14.54 1.18
C GLU A 278 6.08 -14.56 2.47
N GLY A 279 6.31 -15.74 3.02
CA GLY A 279 6.97 -16.00 4.29
C GLY A 279 6.09 -15.72 5.51
N ILE A 280 5.29 -14.66 5.47
CA ILE A 280 4.38 -14.28 6.56
C ILE A 280 3.26 -15.30 6.67
N MET A 281 2.64 -15.69 5.55
CA MET A 281 1.58 -16.69 5.57
C MET A 281 2.10 -18.07 5.96
N GLY A 282 3.32 -18.44 5.57
CA GLY A 282 3.96 -19.66 6.06
C GLY A 282 3.96 -19.74 7.59
N LYS A 283 4.33 -18.65 8.27
CA LYS A 283 4.26 -18.54 9.73
C LYS A 283 2.81 -18.66 10.25
N GLU A 284 1.85 -17.95 9.67
CA GLU A 284 0.44 -18.01 10.10
C GLU A 284 -0.15 -19.42 9.96
N TYR A 285 0.14 -20.12 8.85
CA TYR A 285 -0.30 -21.50 8.64
C TYR A 285 0.40 -22.51 9.56
N ALA A 286 1.69 -22.30 9.88
CA ALA A 286 2.42 -23.11 10.84
C ALA A 286 1.82 -22.99 12.25
N LEU A 287 1.54 -21.75 12.70
CA LEU A 287 0.86 -21.47 13.97
C LEU A 287 -0.55 -22.08 14.00
N TYR A 288 -1.31 -21.96 12.92
CA TYR A 288 -2.62 -22.60 12.79
C TYR A 288 -2.54 -24.12 12.93
N SER A 289 -1.51 -24.73 12.33
CA SER A 289 -1.21 -26.17 12.43
C SER A 289 -0.56 -26.57 13.77
N LYS A 290 -0.50 -25.66 14.75
CA LYS A 290 0.06 -25.85 16.09
C LYS A 290 1.52 -26.29 16.09
N LYS A 291 2.30 -25.81 15.12
CA LYS A 291 3.74 -26.02 15.08
C LYS A 291 4.43 -25.29 16.24
N ASN A 292 5.64 -25.74 16.57
CA ASN A 292 6.48 -25.08 17.56
C ASN A 292 6.72 -23.63 17.11
N THR A 293 6.60 -22.66 18.01
CA THR A 293 6.79 -21.22 17.70
C THR A 293 8.22 -20.86 17.27
N GLN A 294 9.18 -21.77 17.51
CA GLN A 294 10.56 -21.64 17.03
C GLN A 294 10.76 -22.13 15.59
N VAL A 295 9.81 -22.89 15.03
CA VAL A 295 9.77 -23.34 13.63
C VAL A 295 9.13 -22.27 12.77
#